data_AF-A0A484ZPP5-F1
#
_entry.id   AF-A0A484ZPP5-F1
#
_cell.length_a   1.000
_cell.length_b   1.000
_cell.length_c   1.000
_cell.angle_alpha   90.00
_cell.angle_beta   90.00
_cell.angle_gamma   90.00
#
_symmetry.space_group_name_H-M   'P 1'
#
loop_
_entity.id
_entity.type
_entity.pdbx_description
1 polymer ?
#
loop_
_entity_poly.entity_id
_entity_poly.type
_entity_poly.pdbx_seq_one_letter_code
_entity_poly.pdbx_strand_id
1 'polypeptide(L)'
;MDKATPLRLIQTGNWRYELDADTVNGLSDKQYTVEASVDDAAQNQATASHTFTVDSKLPLLTVDLFASDNILNLAEATLGQSLTGQNGTPG
;
A
#
# COMPACT_ATOMS: atom_id res chain seq x y z
N MET A 1 6.52 -22.85 -8.68
CA MET A 1 5.89 -23.83 -7.77
C MET A 1 4.77 -23.08 -7.07
N ASP A 2 3.54 -23.58 -7.22
CA ASP A 2 2.34 -22.98 -6.67
C ASP A 2 2.46 -22.87 -5.13
N LYS A 3 2.64 -21.64 -4.63
CA LYS A 3 2.74 -21.31 -3.20
C LYS A 3 1.38 -20.84 -2.64
N ALA A 4 0.28 -21.24 -3.27
CA ALA A 4 -1.06 -20.98 -2.78
C ALA A 4 -1.41 -21.88 -1.59
N THR A 5 -1.65 -21.27 -0.42
CA THR A 5 -2.39 -21.91 0.67
C THR A 5 -3.74 -22.40 0.14
N PRO A 6 -4.21 -23.63 0.45
CA PRO A 6 -5.43 -24.17 -0.14
C PRO A 6 -6.64 -23.30 0.19
N LEU A 7 -7.50 -23.06 -0.81
CA LEU A 7 -8.78 -22.36 -0.65
C LEU A 7 -9.57 -23.01 0.49
N ARG A 8 -9.91 -22.24 1.52
CA ARG A 8 -10.68 -22.74 2.65
C ARG A 8 -12.11 -22.21 2.59
N LEU A 9 -13.07 -23.13 2.53
CA LEU A 9 -14.47 -22.81 2.74
C LEU A 9 -14.69 -22.48 4.22
N ILE A 10 -15.17 -21.27 4.51
CA ILE A 10 -15.47 -20.83 5.88
C ILE A 10 -16.98 -20.91 6.19
N GLN A 11 -17.82 -20.87 5.14
CA GLN A 11 -19.26 -21.14 5.17
C GLN A 11 -19.74 -21.41 3.72
N THR A 12 -20.90 -22.03 3.52
CA THR A 12 -21.52 -22.16 2.19
C THR A 12 -21.63 -20.79 1.50
N GLY A 13 -20.94 -20.62 0.36
CA GLY A 13 -20.88 -19.36 -0.39
C GLY A 13 -19.75 -18.42 0.01
N ASN A 14 -19.01 -18.70 1.10
CA ASN A 14 -17.91 -17.87 1.58
C ASN A 14 -16.60 -18.67 1.58
N TRP A 15 -15.64 -18.19 0.80
CA TRP A 15 -14.28 -18.71 0.74
C TRP A 15 -13.29 -17.66 1.21
N ARG A 16 -12.12 -18.10 1.67
CA ARG A 16 -11.00 -17.23 1.98
C ARG A 16 -9.74 -17.78 1.32
N TYR A 17 -8.95 -16.86 0.78
CA TYR A 17 -7.61 -17.12 0.29
C TYR A 17 -6.63 -16.21 1.04
N GLU A 18 -5.62 -16.80 1.67
CA GLU A 18 -4.53 -16.08 2.31
C GLU A 18 -3.30 -16.15 1.41
N LEU A 19 -2.66 -15.00 1.19
CA LEU A 19 -1.37 -14.91 0.51
C LEU A 19 -0.26 -15.16 1.54
N ASP A 20 0.75 -15.93 1.16
CA ASP A 20 1.95 -16.07 1.98
C ASP A 20 2.81 -14.79 1.95
N ALA A 21 3.71 -14.65 2.92
CA ALA A 21 4.54 -13.45 3.05
C ALA A 21 5.46 -13.24 1.85
N ASP A 22 5.98 -14.31 1.24
CA ASP A 22 6.83 -14.23 0.05
C ASP A 22 6.06 -13.64 -1.14
N THR A 23 4.81 -14.07 -1.32
CA THR A 23 3.92 -13.59 -2.39
C THR A 23 3.55 -12.13 -2.17
N VAL A 24 3.24 -11.73 -0.93
CA VAL A 24 2.96 -10.33 -0.58
C VAL A 24 4.19 -9.45 -0.84
N ASN A 25 5.39 -9.90 -0.43
CA ASN A 25 6.64 -9.18 -0.65
C ASN A 25 7.02 -9.06 -2.14
N GLY A 26 6.50 -9.96 -3.00
CA GLY A 26 6.72 -9.92 -4.44
C GLY A 26 5.77 -8.99 -5.21
N LEU A 27 4.77 -8.40 -4.56
CA LEU A 27 3.86 -7.48 -5.23
C LEU A 27 4.55 -6.14 -5.53
N SER A 28 4.32 -5.61 -6.73
CA SER A 28 4.81 -4.29 -7.15
C SER A 28 3.70 -3.25 -6.98
N ASP A 29 4.07 -1.98 -6.86
CA ASP A 29 3.11 -0.89 -6.75
C ASP A 29 2.29 -0.72 -8.04
N LYS A 30 1.06 -1.24 -8.02
CA LYS A 30 0.08 -1.14 -9.10
C LYS A 30 -1.31 -1.59 -8.64
N GLN A 31 -2.28 -1.45 -9.53
CA GLN A 31 -3.57 -2.10 -9.39
C GLN A 31 -3.48 -3.59 -9.75
N TYR A 32 -4.14 -4.41 -8.96
CA TYR A 32 -4.35 -5.83 -9.17
C TYR A 32 -5.85 -6.12 -9.26
N THR A 33 -6.20 -7.16 -10.02
CA THR A 33 -7.56 -7.70 -10.11
C THR A 33 -7.55 -9.12 -9.60
N VAL A 34 -8.42 -9.42 -8.64
CA VAL A 34 -8.75 -10.78 -8.21
C VAL A 34 -10.01 -11.20 -8.95
N GLU A 35 -10.00 -12.39 -9.54
CA GLU A 35 -11.15 -13.01 -10.17
C GLU A 35 -11.47 -14.32 -9.46
N ALA A 36 -12.76 -14.56 -9.21
CA ALA A 36 -13.29 -15.81 -8.71
C ALA A 36 -14.30 -16.37 -9.71
N SER A 37 -14.21 -17.67 -9.98
CA SER A 37 -15.12 -18.39 -10.87
C SER A 37 -15.73 -19.59 -10.16
N VAL A 38 -17.01 -19.86 -10.43
CA VAL A 38 -17.74 -21.03 -9.97
C VAL A 38 -18.41 -21.68 -11.17
N ASP A 39 -18.21 -22.98 -11.32
CA ASP A 39 -18.90 -23.82 -12.30
C ASP A 39 -19.98 -24.65 -11.59
N ASP A 40 -21.17 -24.76 -12.18
CA ASP A 40 -22.19 -25.71 -11.73
C ASP A 40 -21.99 -27.11 -12.34
N ALA A 41 -22.81 -28.08 -11.90
CA ALA A 41 -22.74 -29.46 -12.40
C ALA A 41 -23.12 -29.61 -13.90
N ALA A 42 -23.79 -28.59 -14.46
CA ALA A 42 -24.14 -28.52 -15.87
C ALA A 42 -23.11 -27.70 -16.70
N GLN A 43 -21.99 -27.29 -16.09
CA GLN A 43 -20.93 -26.46 -16.67
C GLN A 43 -21.35 -25.03 -17.03
N ASN A 44 -22.34 -24.47 -16.33
CA ASN A 44 -22.57 -23.02 -16.39
C ASN A 44 -21.58 -22.32 -15.46
N GLN A 45 -20.93 -21.27 -15.99
CA GLN A 45 -19.92 -20.52 -15.26
C GLN A 45 -20.47 -19.18 -14.77
N ALA A 46 -20.17 -18.84 -13.52
CA ALA A 46 -20.37 -17.51 -12.96
C ALA A 46 -19.05 -16.94 -12.44
N THR A 47 -18.76 -15.68 -12.75
CA THR A 47 -17.54 -14.99 -12.33
C THR A 47 -17.82 -13.73 -11.50
N ALA A 48 -16.89 -13.38 -10.63
CA ALA A 48 -16.89 -12.13 -9.88
C ALA A 48 -15.46 -11.59 -9.77
N SER A 49 -15.28 -10.27 -9.84
CA SER A 49 -13.97 -9.64 -9.75
C SER A 49 -13.92 -8.53 -8.71
N HIS A 50 -12.73 -8.29 -8.16
CA HIS A 50 -12.44 -7.23 -7.21
C HIS A 50 -11.06 -6.62 -7.51
N THR A 51 -10.96 -5.30 -7.48
CA THR A 51 -9.69 -4.60 -7.69
C THR A 51 -9.14 -4.07 -6.38
N PHE A 52 -7.82 -4.09 -6.24
CA PHE A 52 -7.10 -3.47 -5.13
C PHE A 52 -5.79 -2.85 -5.63
N THR A 53 -5.24 -1.92 -4.87
CA THR A 53 -3.96 -1.27 -5.18
C THR A 53 -2.92 -1.62 -4.13
N VAL A 54 -1.71 -1.92 -4.58
CA VAL A 54 -0.52 -1.95 -3.72
C VAL A 54 0.16 -0.60 -3.86
N ASP A 55 0.36 0.06 -2.72
CA ASP A 55 1.16 1.28 -2.61
C ASP A 55 2.13 1.09 -1.44
N SER A 56 3.41 0.91 -1.79
CA SER A 56 4.53 0.82 -0.87
C SER A 56 5.43 2.06 -0.92
N LYS A 57 5.01 3.12 -1.63
CA LYS A 57 5.83 4.32 -1.77
C LYS A 57 5.86 5.09 -0.47
N LEU A 58 7.08 5.39 -0.04
CA LEU A 58 7.29 6.22 1.14
C LEU A 58 6.93 7.68 0.80
N PRO A 59 6.28 8.40 1.73
CA PRO A 59 6.13 9.83 1.59
C PRO A 59 7.51 10.50 1.58
N LEU A 60 7.69 11.50 0.72
CA LEU A 60 8.90 12.32 0.74
C LEU A 60 8.81 13.30 1.92
N LEU A 61 9.88 13.44 2.70
CA LEU A 61 9.97 14.49 3.72
C LEU A 61 10.82 15.64 3.17
N THR A 62 10.31 16.87 3.24
CA THR A 62 11.07 18.08 2.91
C THR A 62 11.23 18.94 4.14
N VAL A 63 12.42 19.51 4.34
CA VAL A 63 12.72 20.46 5.41
C VAL A 63 12.81 21.85 4.79
N ASP A 64 12.14 22.83 5.40
CA ASP A 64 12.18 24.21 4.94
C ASP A 64 13.52 24.86 5.31
N LEU A 65 13.81 26.03 4.72
CA LEU A 65 15.01 26.79 5.09
C LEU A 65 14.98 27.16 6.58
N PHE A 66 16.06 26.85 7.28
CA PHE A 66 16.23 27.27 8.67
C PHE A 66 16.53 28.76 8.74
N ALA A 67 15.97 29.50 9.71
CA ALA A 67 16.21 30.94 9.86
C ALA A 67 15.97 31.77 8.58
N SER A 68 15.03 31.36 7.71
CA SER A 68 14.66 31.99 6.43
C SER A 68 15.67 31.85 5.27
N ASP A 69 16.97 31.78 5.53
CA ASP A 69 18.02 31.73 4.50
C ASP A 69 19.06 30.60 4.71
N ASN A 70 18.80 29.71 5.67
CA ASN A 70 19.68 28.63 6.11
C ASN A 70 21.00 29.10 6.74
N ILE A 71 21.06 30.34 7.24
CA ILE A 71 22.17 30.88 8.00
C ILE A 71 21.62 31.42 9.33
N LEU A 72 22.20 30.98 10.44
CA LEU A 72 21.85 31.54 11.74
C LEU A 72 22.72 32.77 12.04
N ASN A 73 22.10 33.93 12.19
CA ASN A 73 22.77 35.12 12.71
C ASN A 73 22.53 35.34 14.21
N LEU A 74 23.23 36.33 14.79
CA LEU A 74 23.18 36.60 16.23
C LEU A 74 21.78 37.03 16.70
N ALA A 75 21.05 37.82 15.91
CA ALA A 75 19.72 38.27 16.28
C ALA A 75 18.74 37.08 16.29
N GLU A 76 18.75 36.26 15.25
CA GLU A 76 17.94 35.04 15.14
C GLU A 76 18.23 34.02 16.25
N ALA A 77 19.50 33.85 16.63
CA ALA A 77 19.90 32.93 17.70
C ALA A 77 19.29 33.29 19.06
N THR A 78 19.02 34.58 19.31
CA THR A 78 18.43 35.05 20.57
C THR A 78 16.90 34.92 20.62
N LEU A 79 16.24 34.78 19.47
CA LEU A 79 14.78 34.63 19.38
C LEU A 79 14.31 33.17 19.44
N GLY A 80 15.22 32.22 19.24
CA GLY A 80 14.88 30.81 19.02
C GLY A 80 14.30 30.60 17.62
N GLN A 81 14.71 29.52 16.96
CA GLN A 81 14.31 29.23 15.59
C GLN A 81 13.54 27.92 15.53
N SER A 82 12.52 27.86 14.67
CA SER A 82 11.76 26.65 14.43
C SER A 82 12.33 25.89 13.24
N LEU A 83 12.43 24.57 13.37
CA LEU A 83 12.70 23.69 12.25
C LEU A 83 11.37 23.19 11.71
N THR A 84 11.03 23.58 10.48
CA THR A 84 9.77 23.21 9.82
C THR A 84 10.04 22.39 8.57
N GLY A 85 8.99 21.76 8.08
CA GLY A 85 9.02 20.92 6.89
C GLY A 85 7.63 20.43 6.56
N GLN A 86 7.54 19.67 5.47
CA GLN A 86 6.28 19.12 4.99
C GLN A 86 6.43 17.63 4.73
N ASN A 87 5.40 16.88 5.12
CA ASN A 87 5.20 15.53 4.62
C ASN A 87 4.63 15.64 3.21
N GLY A 88 5.37 15.16 2.23
CA GLY A 88 4.88 14.95 0.88
C GLY A 88 3.75 13.93 0.87
N THR A 89 2.88 14.02 -0.14
CA THR A 89 1.85 13.01 -0.38
C THR A 89 2.50 11.64 -0.63
N PRO A 90 2.06 10.56 0.06
CA PRO A 90 2.30 9.20 -0.41
C PRO A 90 1.80 9.05 -1.86
N GLY A 91 2.50 8.27 -2.67
CA GLY A 91 2.35 8.23 -4.14
C GLY A 91 1.54 7.07 -4.69
#